data_AF-A0A372QH93-F1
#
_entry.id   AF-A0A372QH93-F1
#
_cell.length_a   1.000
_cell.length_b   1.000
_cell.length_c   1.000
_cell.angle_alpha   90.00
_cell.angle_beta   90.00
_cell.angle_gamma   90.00
#
_symmetry.space_group_name_H-M   'P 1'
#
loop_
_entity.id
_entity.type
_entity.pdbx_description
1 polymer ?
#
loop_
_entity_poly.entity_id
_entity_poly.type
_entity_poly.pdbx_seq_one_letter_code
_entity_poly.pdbx_strand_id
1 'polypeptide(L)' 'EDVKVCIRTCNICQKRGLTNQQEELIQIPVKGPFHKIGIDIKGLLLITSSENRYIIITIDYFTKWPGHLP' A
#
# COMPACT_ATOMS: atom_id res chain seq x y z
N GLU A 1 22.14 20.06 -26.59
CA GLU A 1 21.92 19.23 -25.37
C GLU A 1 21.54 20.02 -24.11
N ASP A 2 21.68 21.35 -24.08
CA ASP A 2 21.72 22.16 -22.83
C ASP A 2 20.42 22.20 -22.02
N VAL A 3 19.26 22.14 -22.66
CA VAL A 3 17.96 22.16 -21.96
C VAL A 3 17.79 20.93 -21.08
N LYS A 4 18.22 19.75 -21.54
CA LYS A 4 18.14 18.51 -20.76
C LYS A 4 19.07 18.59 -19.54
N VAL A 5 20.24 19.17 -19.70
CA VAL A 5 21.20 19.37 -18.59
C VAL A 5 20.62 20.34 -17.57
N CYS A 6 20.08 21.49 -18.03
CA CYS A 6 19.44 22.48 -17.18
C CYS A 6 18.27 21.90 -16.37
N ILE A 7 17.41 21.10 -17.01
CA ILE A 7 16.29 20.45 -16.32
C ILE A 7 16.78 19.40 -15.31
N ARG A 8 17.82 18.62 -15.65
CA ARG A 8 18.42 17.61 -14.76
C ARG A 8 19.11 18.21 -13.54
N THR A 9 19.72 19.39 -13.66
CA THR A 9 20.42 20.06 -12.56
C THR A 9 19.53 21.02 -11.77
N CYS A 10 18.37 21.41 -12.30
CA CYS A 10 17.43 22.29 -11.62
C CYS A 10 16.68 21.56 -10.48
N ASN A 11 17.02 21.90 -9.23
CA ASN A 11 16.44 21.35 -8.01
C ASN A 11 14.91 21.51 -7.95
N ILE A 12 14.38 22.64 -8.42
CA ILE A 12 12.93 22.92 -8.43
C ILE A 12 12.20 22.01 -9.44
N CYS A 13 12.78 21.80 -10.61
CA CYS A 13 12.21 20.94 -11.65
C CYS A 13 12.24 19.46 -11.21
N GLN A 14 13.35 18.99 -10.64
CA GLN A 14 13.48 17.61 -10.19
C GLN A 14 12.50 17.26 -9.05
N LYS A 15 12.24 18.19 -8.12
CA LYS A 15 11.28 17.97 -7.00
C LYS A 15 9.82 18.01 -7.41
N ARG A 16 9.49 18.66 -8.53
CA ARG A 16 8.11 18.78 -9.04
C ARG A 16 7.74 17.69 -10.03
N GLY A 17 8.73 16.95 -10.54
CA GLY A 17 8.47 15.81 -11.43
C GLY A 17 7.77 14.68 -10.66
N LEU A 18 6.83 14.00 -11.34
CA LEU A 18 6.32 12.73 -10.86
C LEU A 18 7.48 11.73 -10.87
N THR A 19 7.83 11.19 -9.70
CA THR A 19 8.73 10.04 -9.64
C THR A 19 7.98 8.83 -10.15
N ASN A 20 8.13 8.52 -11.44
CA ASN A 20 7.66 7.25 -12.03
C ASN A 20 8.56 6.07 -11.60
N GLN A 21 9.05 6.07 -10.36
CA GLN A 21 9.76 4.94 -9.79
C GLN A 21 8.70 3.92 -9.36
N GLN A 22 8.40 3.00 -10.26
CA GLN A 22 7.68 1.78 -9.95
C GLN A 22 8.72 0.75 -9.49
N GLU A 23 8.84 0.59 -8.17
CA GLU A 23 9.56 -0.55 -7.62
C GLU A 23 8.73 -1.81 -7.81
N GLU A 24 9.41 -2.95 -7.99
CA GLU A 24 8.74 -4.24 -8.10
C GLU A 24 8.04 -4.58 -6.78
N LEU A 25 6.80 -5.10 -6.86
CA LEU A 25 6.07 -5.56 -5.69
C LEU A 25 6.70 -6.85 -5.17
N ILE A 26 7.40 -6.75 -4.04
CA ILE A 26 8.01 -7.91 -3.38
C ILE A 26 6.92 -8.71 -2.65
N GLN A 27 6.83 -10.00 -2.95
CA GLN A 27 5.95 -10.91 -2.22
C GLN A 27 6.41 -11.08 -0.77
N ILE A 28 5.44 -11.06 0.14
CA ILE A 28 5.70 -11.21 1.56
C ILE A 28 5.55 -12.69 1.95
N PRO A 29 6.61 -13.38 2.38
CA PRO A 29 6.53 -14.81 2.69
C PRO A 29 5.70 -15.07 3.96
N VAL A 30 4.89 -16.13 3.93
CA VAL A 30 4.03 -16.58 5.02
C VAL A 30 4.24 -18.07 5.26
N LYS A 31 4.41 -18.50 6.52
CA LYS A 31 4.81 -19.88 6.86
C LYS A 31 3.67 -20.76 7.40
N GLY A 32 2.50 -20.19 7.63
CA GLY A 32 1.35 -20.88 8.22
C GLY A 32 0.26 -19.90 8.65
N PRO A 33 -0.90 -20.41 9.10
CA PRO A 33 -1.99 -19.60 9.62
C PRO A 33 -1.52 -18.66 10.73
N PHE A 34 -2.07 -17.44 10.76
CA PHE A 34 -1.76 -16.41 11.75
C PHE A 34 -0.28 -15.94 11.81
N HIS A 35 0.60 -16.42 10.93
CA HIS A 35 1.99 -15.96 10.86
C HIS A 35 2.08 -14.47 10.46
N LYS A 36 1.10 -13.97 9.70
CA LYS A 36 1.00 -12.56 9.34
C LYS A 36 -0.46 -12.13 9.20
N ILE A 37 -0.82 -11.09 9.95
CA ILE A 37 -2.17 -10.51 9.95
C ILE A 37 -2.06 -9.06 9.50
N GLY A 38 -2.84 -8.69 8.49
CA GLY A 38 -3.03 -7.28 8.13
C GLY A 38 -4.28 -6.76 8.81
N ILE A 39 -4.17 -5.56 9.34
CA ILE A 39 -5.26 -4.84 9.99
C ILE A 39 -5.47 -3.56 9.20
N ASP A 40 -6.69 -3.32 8.76
CA ASP A 40 -7.12 -2.05 8.15
C ASP A 40 -8.30 -1.50 8.92
N ILE A 41 -8.37 -0.17 9.00
CA ILE A 41 -9.44 0.53 9.71
C ILE A 41 -10.10 1.49 8.73
N LYS A 42 -11.42 1.35 8.57
CA LYS A 42 -12.25 2.34 7.88
C LYS A 42 -13.03 3.15 8.90
N GLY A 43 -12.83 4.46 8.89
CA GLY A 43 -13.47 5.41 9.80
C GLY A 43 -14.38 6.41 9.09
N LEU A 44 -15.18 7.13 9.89
CA LEU A 44 -16.24 8.07 9.45
C LEU A 44 -17.39 7.39 8.70
N LEU A 45 -17.77 6.20 9.15
CA LEU A 45 -18.98 5.54 8.67
C LEU A 45 -20.21 6.13 9.38
N LEU A 46 -21.39 5.99 8.74
CA LEU A 46 -22.65 6.38 9.35
C LEU A 46 -22.75 5.78 10.75
N ILE A 47 -23.10 6.62 11.72
CA ILE A 47 -23.19 6.24 13.12
C ILE A 47 -24.22 5.12 13.24
N THR A 48 -23.77 3.94 13.64
CA THR A 48 -24.70 2.85 13.98
C THR A 48 -25.53 3.25 15.20
N SER A 49 -26.67 2.59 15.44
CA SER A 49 -27.49 2.80 16.64
C SER A 49 -26.73 2.63 17.96
N SER A 50 -25.54 2.02 17.93
CA SER A 50 -24.64 1.80 19.06
C SER A 50 -23.40 2.71 19.00
N GLU A 51 -23.47 3.83 18.29
CA GLU A 51 -22.43 4.87 18.20
C GLU A 51 -21.10 4.46 17.54
N ASN A 52 -21.03 3.26 16.94
CA ASN A 52 -19.83 2.83 16.21
C ASN A 52 -19.68 3.63 14.91
N ARG A 53 -18.45 4.13 14.66
CA ARG A 53 -18.06 4.90 13.46
C ARG A 53 -16.94 4.25 12.64
N TYR A 54 -16.47 3.09 13.09
CA TYR A 54 -15.30 2.41 12.55
C TYR A 54 -15.60 0.94 12.28
N ILE A 55 -15.05 0.43 11.19
CA ILE A 55 -14.95 -1.00 10.92
C ILE A 55 -13.47 -1.36 10.97
N ILE A 56 -13.16 -2.41 11.73
CA ILE A 56 -11.83 -3.01 11.77
C ILE A 56 -11.88 -4.26 10.91
N ILE A 57 -11.02 -4.33 9.89
CA ILE A 57 -10.86 -5.48 9.02
C ILE A 57 -9.55 -6.16 9.40
N THR A 58 -9.63 -7.44 9.77
CA THR A 58 -8.44 -8.26 10.02
C THR A 58 -8.40 -9.38 8.99
N ILE A 59 -7.21 -9.61 8.41
CA ILE A 59 -7.08 -10.67 7.42
C ILE A 59 -5.76 -11.42 7.62
N ASP A 60 -5.88 -12.74 7.75
CA ASP A 60 -4.75 -13.66 7.76
C ASP A 60 -4.20 -13.82 6.33
N TYR A 61 -2.92 -13.48 6.15
CA TYR A 61 -2.26 -13.53 4.84
C TYR A 61 -2.07 -14.96 4.34
N PHE A 62 -2.13 -15.95 5.24
CA PHE A 62 -2.05 -17.36 4.84
C PHE A 62 -3.32 -17.87 4.18
N THR A 63 -4.49 -17.34 4.57
CA THR A 63 -5.81 -17.80 4.08
C THR A 63 -6.36 -16.97 2.94
N LYS A 64 -5.72 -15.85 2.59
CA LYS A 64 -6.08 -15.04 1.42
C LYS A 64 -5.80 -15.81 0.13
N TRP A 65 -6.84 -16.50 -0.37
CA TRP A 65 -6.96 -17.19 -1.65
C TRP A 65 -6.01 -18.40 -1.89
N PRO A 66 -6.54 -19.60 -2.18
CA PRO A 66 -5.74 -20.79 -2.54
C PRO A 66 -5.31 -20.76 -4.02
N GLY A 67 -4.95 -19.58 -4.55
CA GLY A 67 -4.68 -19.37 -5.97
C GLY A 67 -3.25 -19.70 -6.42
N HIS A 68 -2.33 -19.93 -5.50
CA HIS A 68 -0.98 -20.42 -5.78
C HIS A 68 -0.43 -21.12 -4.54
N LEU A 69 -0.98 -22.30 -4.26
CA LEU A 69 -0.14 -23.36 -3.72
C LEU A 69 0.74 -23.83 -4.90
N PRO A 70 2.07 -23.99 -4.74
CA PRO A 70 2.86 -24.74 -5.70
C PRO A 70 2.32 -26.17 -5.87
#